data_AF-A0A316LVP7-F1
#
_entry.id   AF-A0A316LVP7-F1
#
_cell.length_a   1.000
_cell.length_b   1.000
_cell.length_c   1.000
_cell.angle_alpha   90.00
_cell.angle_beta   90.00
_cell.angle_gamma   90.00
#
_symmetry.space_group_name_H-M   'P 1'
#
loop_
_entity.id
_entity.type
_entity.pdbx_description
1 polymer ?
#
loop_
_entity_poly.entity_id
_entity_poly.type
_entity_poly.pdbx_seq_one_letter_code
_entity_poly.pdbx_strand_id
1 'polypeptide(L)'
;MTEAQAAEWISEHMTALYGYAFARLYNKSDVDDLVSEIICALLSSARRLRDDGAFHGFVWRTAENTFRKFIRRAARDVETWADDGGPNGVYAPSAEDAYMEGEEKDRMLFLLRRELALLSKTHREICLAYYADRKSCSRIAEEQGISVEMVKYHLFKTRRLLKEGIGMNRELGEKSYNPGVFRLDFWGDRNCYGGLFQRKLPGSIMLAAYYVPMTAEELSVELGVSMPYLEEELAILASAGLLQCTGGKYQTNLVILTDEYEKEFVHNTADVYSAAKDGLYEAVKKLLPRVRTLDFRGRDYDDNRLLFALLNIALVNGYALANEKSPLGAPNRLALGGNGWVFGYDNDYANHHYNGVTLEARNRAGDAYFSSENYRAIAACQPRACFDFASMTEVLCDAIWERAADDGGETLLRLLENGLLCREGGRIAANFPVFRAAVFGELCTLLAPAAEQAAACMLAVSDAAERVLKEHVPAALKAQCGDIAKIHNRLDAAAFLMEAWIADGRLTLPSEKTPLCVWGVRMQPV
;
A
#
# COMPACT_ATOMS: atom_id res chain seq x y z
N MET A 1 37.74 8.36 -65.64
CA MET A 1 37.15 7.11 -65.12
C MET A 1 36.20 6.49 -66.14
N THR A 2 36.23 5.17 -66.33
CA THR A 2 35.31 4.46 -67.23
C THR A 2 33.96 4.17 -66.54
N GLU A 3 32.91 3.94 -67.32
CA GLU A 3 31.57 3.59 -66.80
C GLU A 3 31.59 2.27 -66.00
N ALA A 4 32.46 1.33 -66.38
CA ALA A 4 32.68 0.07 -65.65
C ALA A 4 33.24 0.32 -64.23
N GLN A 5 34.23 1.21 -64.10
CA GLN A 5 34.80 1.59 -62.80
C GLN A 5 33.79 2.36 -61.93
N ALA A 6 32.92 3.18 -62.54
CA ALA A 6 31.83 3.83 -61.82
C ALA A 6 30.81 2.82 -61.27
N ALA A 7 30.44 1.84 -62.09
CA ALA A 7 29.47 0.80 -61.74
C ALA A 7 29.99 -0.10 -60.61
N GLU A 8 31.27 -0.49 -60.66
CA GLU A 8 31.93 -1.27 -59.62
C GLU A 8 31.91 -0.53 -58.28
N TRP A 9 32.32 0.74 -58.27
CA TRP A 9 32.27 1.55 -57.05
C TRP A 9 30.86 1.72 -56.50
N ILE A 10 29.87 1.99 -57.37
CA ILE A 10 28.46 2.11 -56.97
C ILE A 10 28.00 0.81 -56.31
N SER A 11 28.31 -0.35 -56.89
CA SER A 11 27.94 -1.66 -56.35
C SER A 11 28.50 -1.87 -54.94
N GLU A 12 29.77 -1.50 -54.71
CA GLU A 12 30.42 -1.60 -53.40
C GLU A 12 29.87 -0.61 -52.36
N HIS A 13 29.30 0.52 -52.81
CA HIS A 13 28.85 1.62 -51.94
C HIS A 13 27.33 1.83 -51.96
N MET A 14 26.56 0.87 -52.47
CA MET A 14 25.09 0.93 -52.53
C MET A 14 24.47 1.25 -51.17
N THR A 15 24.94 0.61 -50.10
CA THR A 15 24.44 0.83 -48.74
C THR A 15 24.66 2.27 -48.27
N ALA A 16 25.75 2.91 -48.68
CA ALA A 16 26.04 4.30 -48.33
C ALA A 16 25.13 5.29 -49.09
N LEU A 17 24.83 5.01 -50.36
CA LEU A 17 23.87 5.79 -51.16
C LEU A 17 22.43 5.65 -50.60
N TYR A 18 22.05 4.42 -50.23
CA TYR A 18 20.80 4.14 -49.53
C TYR A 18 20.72 4.87 -48.20
N GLY A 19 21.77 4.80 -47.37
CA GLY A 19 21.83 5.53 -46.11
C GLY A 19 21.73 7.05 -46.27
N TYR A 20 22.31 7.60 -47.36
CA TYR A 20 22.20 9.02 -47.68
C TYR A 20 20.76 9.45 -48.01
N ALA A 21 20.04 8.68 -48.82
CA ALA A 21 18.65 8.96 -49.19
C ALA A 21 17.69 8.74 -48.02
N PHE A 22 17.85 7.64 -47.28
CA PHE A 22 17.04 7.29 -46.11
C PHE A 22 17.16 8.33 -44.98
N ALA A 23 18.33 8.95 -44.80
CA ALA A 23 18.51 10.01 -43.81
C ALA A 23 17.75 11.32 -44.14
N ARG A 24 17.21 11.45 -45.36
CA ARG A 24 16.60 12.69 -45.88
C ARG A 24 15.14 12.52 -46.32
N LEU A 25 14.69 11.29 -46.57
CA LEU A 25 13.35 10.96 -47.02
C LEU A 25 12.71 9.96 -46.04
N TYR A 26 11.43 10.16 -45.74
CA TYR A 26 10.69 9.35 -44.76
C TYR A 26 9.93 8.17 -45.39
N ASN A 27 9.82 8.14 -46.72
CA ASN A 27 9.10 7.16 -47.52
C ASN A 27 10.10 6.23 -48.23
N LYS A 28 9.92 4.90 -48.11
CA LYS A 28 10.78 3.90 -48.75
C LYS A 28 10.77 3.98 -50.29
N SER A 29 9.61 4.21 -50.90
CA SER A 29 9.48 4.37 -52.37
C SER A 29 10.29 5.58 -52.86
N ASP A 30 10.20 6.71 -52.17
CA ASP A 30 10.97 7.90 -52.53
C ASP A 30 12.48 7.68 -52.34
N VAL A 31 12.86 6.88 -51.34
CA VAL A 31 14.25 6.47 -51.13
C VAL A 31 14.75 5.63 -52.30
N ASP A 32 14.00 4.61 -52.73
CA ASP A 32 14.36 3.74 -53.85
C ASP A 32 14.47 4.53 -55.17
N ASP A 33 13.53 5.44 -55.42
CA ASP A 33 13.53 6.30 -56.61
C ASP A 33 14.70 7.29 -56.60
N LEU A 34 14.95 7.95 -55.47
CA LEU A 34 16.07 8.88 -55.35
C LEU A 34 17.41 8.15 -55.52
N VAL A 35 17.60 6.98 -54.91
CA VAL A 35 18.82 6.18 -55.07
C VAL A 35 19.00 5.80 -56.54
N SER A 36 17.94 5.37 -57.21
CA SER A 36 17.97 5.04 -58.64
C SER A 36 18.33 6.23 -59.51
N GLU A 37 17.76 7.42 -59.25
CA GLU A 37 18.11 8.65 -59.96
C GLU A 37 19.56 9.07 -59.72
N ILE A 38 20.08 8.89 -58.49
CA ILE A 38 21.48 9.16 -58.15
C ILE A 38 22.40 8.23 -58.95
N ILE A 39 22.12 6.92 -58.97
CA ILE A 39 22.90 5.94 -59.72
C ILE A 39 22.90 6.26 -61.21
N CYS A 40 21.75 6.52 -61.79
CA CYS A 40 21.62 6.91 -63.20
C CYS A 40 22.40 8.19 -63.52
N ALA A 41 22.34 9.20 -62.65
CA ALA A 41 23.07 10.45 -62.82
C ALA A 41 24.60 10.25 -62.74
N LEU A 42 25.06 9.38 -61.82
CA LEU A 42 26.46 9.02 -61.66
C LEU A 42 26.99 8.30 -62.91
N LEU A 43 26.31 7.25 -63.38
CA LEU A 43 26.70 6.48 -64.55
C LEU A 43 26.72 7.35 -65.82
N SER A 44 25.68 8.18 -66.01
CA SER A 44 25.57 9.07 -67.17
C SER A 44 26.63 10.17 -67.22
N SER A 45 27.16 10.55 -66.06
CA SER A 45 28.10 11.67 -65.93
C SER A 45 29.54 11.23 -65.68
N ALA A 46 29.77 9.94 -65.38
CA ALA A 46 31.09 9.38 -65.07
C ALA A 46 32.12 9.61 -66.19
N ARG A 47 31.71 9.51 -67.45
CA ARG A 47 32.59 9.72 -68.62
C ARG A 47 33.07 11.18 -68.77
N ARG A 48 32.45 12.14 -68.06
CA ARG A 48 32.78 13.57 -68.14
C ARG A 48 33.76 14.00 -67.04
N LEU A 49 34.12 13.10 -66.13
CA LEU A 49 35.07 13.36 -65.06
C LEU A 49 36.49 13.46 -65.65
N ARG A 50 37.12 14.64 -65.51
CA ARG A 50 38.46 14.91 -66.04
C ARG A 50 39.60 14.46 -65.11
N ASP A 51 39.29 14.23 -63.84
CA ASP A 51 40.24 13.87 -62.78
C ASP A 51 39.64 12.79 -61.89
N ASP A 52 40.29 11.63 -61.86
CA ASP A 52 39.85 10.46 -61.09
C ASP A 52 40.00 10.69 -59.57
N GLY A 53 40.89 11.59 -59.13
CA GLY A 53 41.06 11.96 -57.72
C GLY A 53 39.89 12.74 -57.12
N ALA A 54 39.01 13.31 -57.97
CA ALA A 54 37.84 14.06 -57.55
C ALA A 54 36.55 13.21 -57.45
N PHE A 55 36.63 11.90 -57.69
CA PHE A 55 35.45 11.05 -57.87
C PHE A 55 34.55 10.99 -56.62
N HIS A 56 35.11 10.83 -55.43
CA HIS A 56 34.32 10.79 -54.19
C HIS A 56 33.56 12.11 -53.94
N GLY A 57 34.21 13.25 -54.15
CA GLY A 57 33.56 14.56 -54.05
C GLY A 57 32.48 14.76 -55.13
N PHE A 58 32.72 14.25 -56.33
CA PHE A 58 31.76 14.22 -57.42
C PHE A 58 30.52 13.37 -57.11
N VAL A 59 30.69 12.20 -56.47
CA VAL A 59 29.58 11.31 -56.10
C VAL A 59 28.60 12.05 -55.18
N TRP A 60 29.10 12.60 -54.07
CA TRP A 60 28.24 13.25 -53.09
C TRP A 60 27.65 14.56 -53.60
N ARG A 61 28.36 15.28 -54.47
CA ARG A 61 27.82 16.48 -55.12
C ARG A 61 26.72 16.14 -56.12
N THR A 62 26.86 15.03 -56.83
CA THR A 62 25.82 14.52 -57.74
C THR A 62 24.61 14.06 -56.93
N ALA A 63 24.81 13.31 -55.83
CA ALA A 63 23.75 12.91 -54.92
C ALA A 63 22.95 14.10 -54.37
N GLU A 64 23.65 15.15 -53.91
CA GLU A 64 23.04 16.39 -53.40
C GLU A 64 22.26 17.15 -54.48
N ASN A 65 22.80 17.23 -55.70
CA ASN A 65 22.12 17.91 -56.81
C ASN A 65 20.87 17.13 -57.26
N THR A 66 20.95 15.80 -57.32
CA THR A 66 19.82 14.93 -57.65
C THR A 66 18.74 15.03 -56.57
N PHE A 67 19.11 15.00 -55.29
CA PHE A 67 18.16 15.22 -54.18
C PHE A 67 17.44 16.57 -54.30
N ARG A 68 18.17 17.67 -54.54
CA ARG A 68 17.55 18.99 -54.74
C ARG A 68 16.64 19.05 -55.96
N LYS A 69 16.92 18.26 -57.00
CA LYS A 69 16.06 18.16 -58.19
C LYS A 69 14.80 17.35 -57.86
N PHE A 70 14.96 16.24 -57.16
CA PHE A 70 13.90 15.37 -56.68
C PHE A 70 12.88 16.14 -55.83
N ILE A 71 13.34 16.89 -54.83
CA ILE A 71 12.45 17.73 -53.98
C ILE A 71 11.77 18.85 -54.77
N ARG A 72 12.47 19.49 -55.72
CA ARG A 72 11.88 20.53 -56.58
C ARG A 72 10.85 19.97 -57.56
N ARG A 73 11.04 18.74 -58.02
CA ARG A 73 10.06 18.03 -58.87
C ARG A 73 8.84 17.66 -58.03
N ALA A 74 9.02 17.04 -56.87
CA ALA A 74 7.92 16.73 -55.95
C ALA A 74 7.10 17.97 -55.58
N ALA A 75 7.74 19.11 -55.34
CA ALA A 75 7.04 20.37 -55.07
C ALA A 75 6.24 20.93 -56.27
N ARG A 76 6.71 20.69 -57.51
CA ARG A 76 6.01 21.11 -58.74
C ARG A 76 4.89 20.16 -59.13
N ASP A 77 5.07 18.86 -58.88
CA ASP A 77 4.07 17.83 -59.15
C ASP A 77 2.86 18.01 -58.20
N VAL A 78 3.08 18.44 -56.95
CA VAL A 78 2.02 18.85 -56.01
C VAL A 78 1.25 20.11 -56.49
N GLU A 79 1.92 21.04 -57.17
CA GLU A 79 1.30 22.27 -57.70
C GLU A 79 0.52 22.03 -59.01
N THR A 80 0.82 20.94 -59.74
CA THR A 80 0.14 20.54 -60.98
C THR A 80 -0.98 19.50 -60.79
N TRP A 81 -1.10 18.90 -59.61
CA TRP A 81 -2.16 17.94 -59.25
C TRP A 81 -3.48 18.58 -58.80
N ALA A 82 -3.65 19.89 -58.95
CA ALA A 82 -4.94 20.55 -58.70
C ALA A 82 -5.90 20.48 -59.91
N ASP A 83 -5.44 20.07 -61.09
CA ASP A 83 -6.23 20.16 -62.32
C ASP A 83 -5.81 19.14 -63.41
N ASP A 84 -5.92 17.83 -63.14
CA ASP A 84 -6.32 16.89 -64.20
C ASP A 84 -6.80 15.55 -63.63
N GLY A 85 -8.05 15.20 -63.91
CA GLY A 85 -8.66 13.95 -63.50
C GLY A 85 -8.31 12.82 -64.47
N GLY A 86 -7.37 11.96 -64.09
CA GLY A 86 -7.06 10.74 -64.83
C GLY A 86 -6.23 9.73 -64.00
N PRO A 87 -6.55 8.43 -64.01
CA PRO A 87 -6.00 7.45 -63.07
C PRO A 87 -4.62 6.97 -63.55
N ASN A 88 -3.55 7.53 -63.00
CA ASN A 88 -2.21 6.99 -63.16
C ASN A 88 -1.77 6.29 -61.87
N GLY A 89 -1.33 5.04 -62.02
CA GLY A 89 -1.03 4.12 -60.93
C GLY A 89 0.22 4.52 -60.15
N VAL A 90 0.02 5.40 -59.18
CA VAL A 90 0.79 5.36 -57.93
C VAL A 90 0.35 4.09 -57.22
N TYR A 91 1.28 3.29 -56.70
CA TYR A 91 0.96 2.28 -55.69
C TYR A 91 0.43 3.05 -54.48
N ALA A 92 -0.86 3.41 -54.51
CA ALA A 92 -1.56 3.84 -53.32
C ALA A 92 -1.41 2.66 -52.35
N PRO A 93 -0.86 2.88 -51.15
CA PRO A 93 -0.80 1.83 -50.13
C PRO A 93 -2.17 1.17 -50.12
N SER A 94 -2.19 -0.16 -50.18
CA SER A 94 -3.47 -0.85 -50.04
C SER A 94 -4.11 -0.42 -48.71
N ALA A 95 -5.43 -0.54 -48.59
CA ALA A 95 -6.09 -0.24 -47.31
C ALA A 95 -5.43 -1.03 -46.15
N GLU A 96 -4.86 -2.20 -46.44
CA GLU A 96 -4.08 -3.03 -45.53
C GLU A 96 -2.70 -2.41 -45.22
N ASP A 97 -1.94 -1.95 -46.21
CA ASP A 97 -0.63 -1.30 -45.99
C ASP A 97 -0.76 0.00 -45.17
N ALA A 98 -1.76 0.84 -45.49
CA ALA A 98 -2.03 2.06 -44.73
C ALA A 98 -2.48 1.76 -43.29
N TYR A 99 -3.23 0.66 -43.10
CA TYR A 99 -3.63 0.18 -41.78
C TYR A 99 -2.42 -0.31 -40.98
N MET A 100 -1.55 -1.12 -41.58
CA MET A 100 -0.33 -1.65 -40.96
C MET A 100 0.67 -0.55 -40.58
N GLU A 101 0.88 0.45 -41.45
CA GLU A 101 1.71 1.62 -41.12
C GLU A 101 1.11 2.46 -39.98
N GLY A 102 -0.22 2.55 -39.90
CA GLY A 102 -0.94 3.16 -38.80
C GLY A 102 -0.69 2.42 -37.49
N GLU A 103 -0.87 1.09 -37.48
CA GLU A 103 -0.63 0.25 -36.30
C GLU A 103 0.84 0.30 -35.84
N GLU A 104 1.81 0.31 -36.75
CA GLU A 104 3.23 0.39 -36.38
C GLU A 104 3.57 1.74 -35.74
N LYS A 105 3.02 2.84 -36.26
CA LYS A 105 3.15 4.18 -35.65
C LYS A 105 2.52 4.22 -34.26
N ASP A 106 1.31 3.67 -34.12
CA ASP A 106 0.60 3.64 -32.83
C ASP A 106 1.35 2.78 -31.80
N ARG A 107 1.89 1.63 -32.23
CA ARG A 107 2.74 0.78 -31.40
C ARG A 107 4.01 1.51 -30.95
N MET A 108 4.70 2.19 -31.86
CA MET A 108 5.90 2.95 -31.53
C MET A 108 5.60 4.10 -30.57
N LEU A 109 4.48 4.80 -30.78
CA LEU A 109 4.02 5.88 -29.91
C LEU A 109 3.67 5.35 -28.51
N PHE A 110 3.01 4.18 -28.43
CA PHE A 110 2.73 3.51 -27.18
C PHE A 110 4.02 3.17 -26.42
N LEU A 111 4.99 2.53 -27.09
CA LEU A 111 6.29 2.19 -26.47
C LEU A 111 7.05 3.43 -26.00
N LEU A 112 7.04 4.50 -26.80
CA LEU A 112 7.65 5.77 -26.41
C LEU A 112 6.98 6.34 -25.14
N ARG A 113 5.64 6.37 -25.09
CA ARG A 113 4.90 6.83 -23.91
C ARG A 113 5.18 5.97 -22.69
N ARG A 114 5.28 4.65 -22.85
CA ARG A 114 5.66 3.70 -21.79
C ARG A 114 7.03 4.03 -21.21
N GLU A 115 8.05 4.21 -22.05
CA GLU A 115 9.40 4.52 -21.54
C GLU A 115 9.52 5.95 -20.99
N LEU A 116 8.79 6.92 -21.56
CA LEU A 116 8.69 8.27 -20.99
C LEU A 116 8.09 8.24 -19.57
N ALA A 117 7.12 7.35 -19.33
CA ALA A 117 6.50 7.16 -18.03
C ALA A 117 7.44 6.55 -16.97
N LEU A 118 8.53 5.91 -17.38
CA LEU A 118 9.55 5.31 -16.50
C LEU A 118 10.75 6.22 -16.24
N LEU A 119 10.82 7.37 -16.90
CA LEU A 119 11.91 8.32 -16.65
C LEU A 119 11.81 8.90 -15.24
N SER A 120 12.95 8.91 -14.54
CA SER A 120 13.10 9.64 -13.28
C SER A 120 12.80 11.12 -13.48
N LYS A 121 12.38 11.80 -12.40
CA LYS A 121 12.03 13.22 -12.39
C LYS A 121 13.01 14.09 -13.18
N THR A 122 14.30 14.01 -12.89
CA THR A 122 15.34 14.82 -13.56
C THR A 122 15.39 14.58 -15.07
N HIS A 123 15.38 13.32 -15.51
CA HIS A 123 15.41 12.99 -16.94
C HIS A 123 14.13 13.41 -17.65
N ARG A 124 12.98 13.20 -17.00
CA ARG A 124 11.65 13.58 -17.49
C ARG A 124 11.53 15.09 -17.70
N GLU A 125 11.85 15.88 -16.67
CA GLU A 125 11.73 17.34 -16.71
C GLU A 125 12.66 17.95 -17.77
N ILE A 126 13.92 17.53 -17.84
CA ILE A 126 14.86 18.01 -18.86
C ILE A 126 14.39 17.60 -20.27
N CYS A 127 13.87 16.38 -20.44
CA CYS A 127 13.36 15.90 -21.71
C CYS A 127 12.14 16.71 -22.19
N LEU A 128 11.17 16.95 -21.32
CA LEU A 128 9.98 17.74 -21.64
C LEU A 128 10.35 19.20 -21.94
N ALA A 129 11.17 19.82 -21.11
CA ALA A 129 11.63 21.20 -21.31
C ALA A 129 12.33 21.38 -22.67
N TYR A 130 13.12 20.40 -23.11
CA TYR A 130 13.82 20.48 -24.39
C TYR A 130 12.92 20.13 -25.58
N TYR A 131 12.23 18.98 -25.56
CA TYR A 131 11.51 18.46 -26.72
C TYR A 131 10.08 19.00 -26.85
N ALA A 132 9.36 19.17 -25.73
CA ALA A 132 7.99 19.68 -25.74
C ALA A 132 7.98 21.21 -25.68
N ASP A 133 8.69 21.81 -24.70
CA ASP A 133 8.66 23.26 -24.48
C ASP A 133 9.64 24.05 -25.37
N ARG A 134 10.47 23.33 -26.16
CA ARG A 134 11.46 23.92 -27.08
C ARG A 134 12.48 24.86 -26.43
N LYS A 135 12.80 24.65 -25.14
CA LYS A 135 13.79 25.47 -24.42
C LYS A 135 15.23 25.13 -24.84
N SER A 136 16.11 26.13 -24.83
CA SER A 136 17.55 25.91 -25.06
C SER A 136 18.22 25.24 -23.87
N CYS A 137 19.34 24.55 -24.10
CA CYS A 137 20.11 23.94 -23.00
C CYS A 137 20.58 24.97 -21.96
N SER A 138 20.90 26.20 -22.38
CA SER A 138 21.27 27.29 -21.47
C SER A 138 20.12 27.71 -20.55
N ARG A 139 18.90 27.81 -21.10
CA ARG A 139 17.73 28.17 -20.31
C ARG A 139 17.33 27.06 -19.34
N ILE A 140 17.40 25.80 -19.77
CA ILE A 140 17.13 24.65 -18.89
C ILE A 140 18.15 24.61 -17.73
N ALA A 141 19.43 24.86 -18.03
CA ALA A 141 20.50 24.92 -17.03
C ALA A 141 20.24 26.00 -15.97
N GLU A 142 19.84 27.19 -16.41
CA GLU A 142 19.46 28.31 -15.54
C GLU A 142 18.26 27.97 -14.65
N GLU A 143 17.17 27.46 -15.23
CA GLU A 143 15.93 27.14 -14.51
C GLU A 143 16.11 25.99 -13.50
N GLN A 144 16.99 25.02 -13.79
CA GLN A 144 17.23 23.83 -12.94
C GLN A 144 18.46 23.96 -12.03
N GLY A 145 19.23 25.06 -12.12
CA GLY A 145 20.42 25.27 -11.29
C GLY A 145 21.56 24.28 -11.54
N ILE A 146 21.72 23.79 -12.76
CA ILE A 146 22.78 22.84 -13.17
C ILE A 146 23.61 23.40 -14.34
N SER A 147 24.75 22.77 -14.67
CA SER A 147 25.55 23.21 -15.83
C SER A 147 24.91 22.82 -17.16
N VAL A 148 25.23 23.56 -18.22
CA VAL A 148 24.80 23.25 -19.60
C VAL A 148 25.30 21.88 -20.03
N GLU A 149 26.51 21.50 -19.63
CA GLU A 149 27.10 20.19 -19.85
C GLU A 149 26.27 19.09 -19.19
N MET A 150 25.79 19.31 -17.97
CA MET A 150 24.91 18.36 -17.27
C MET A 150 23.55 18.21 -17.96
N VAL A 151 22.97 19.31 -18.48
CA VAL A 151 21.75 19.23 -19.31
C VAL A 151 21.99 18.34 -20.53
N LYS A 152 23.09 18.55 -21.26
CA LYS A 152 23.46 17.74 -22.43
C LYS A 152 23.66 16.27 -22.06
N TYR A 153 24.32 16.01 -20.93
CA TYR A 153 24.51 14.67 -20.39
C TYR A 153 23.17 13.97 -20.10
N HIS A 154 22.25 14.65 -19.39
CA HIS A 154 20.92 14.10 -19.12
C HIS A 154 20.14 13.83 -20.39
N LEU A 155 20.13 14.75 -21.37
CA LEU A 155 19.47 14.53 -22.66
C LEU A 155 20.06 13.32 -23.41
N PHE A 156 21.38 13.17 -23.40
CA PHE A 156 22.04 12.00 -23.99
C PHE A 156 21.64 10.71 -23.28
N LYS A 157 21.68 10.70 -21.94
CA LYS A 157 21.29 9.55 -21.13
C LYS A 157 19.82 9.19 -21.32
N THR A 158 18.91 10.17 -21.33
CA THR A 158 17.49 9.97 -21.60
C THR A 158 17.26 9.32 -22.97
N ARG A 159 17.90 9.81 -24.04
CA ARG A 159 17.78 9.17 -25.37
C ARG A 159 18.25 7.72 -25.34
N ARG A 160 19.30 7.41 -24.58
CA ARG A 160 19.80 6.05 -24.42
C ARG A 160 18.79 5.16 -23.70
N LEU A 161 18.25 5.63 -22.56
CA LEU A 161 17.22 4.93 -21.79
C LEU A 161 15.97 4.65 -22.62
N LEU A 162 15.47 5.65 -23.35
CA LEU A 162 14.30 5.48 -24.22
C LEU A 162 14.57 4.46 -25.33
N LYS A 163 15.73 4.53 -26.00
CA LYS A 163 16.08 3.59 -27.07
C LYS A 163 16.23 2.15 -26.55
N GLU A 164 16.92 1.98 -25.42
CA GLU A 164 17.09 0.68 -24.77
C GLU A 164 15.72 0.13 -24.36
N GLY A 165 14.92 0.92 -23.64
CA GLY A 165 13.62 0.51 -23.11
C GLY A 165 12.57 0.18 -24.18
N ILE A 166 12.53 0.90 -25.30
CA ILE A 166 11.64 0.56 -26.44
C ILE A 166 11.94 -0.83 -26.98
N GLY A 167 13.21 -1.25 -26.95
CA GLY A 167 13.65 -2.59 -27.34
C GLY A 167 13.42 -3.67 -26.27
N MET A 168 13.09 -3.29 -25.03
CA MET A 168 12.83 -4.24 -23.95
C MET A 168 11.37 -4.69 -23.93
N ASN A 169 11.18 -5.98 -23.69
CA ASN A 169 9.89 -6.47 -23.24
C ASN A 169 9.77 -6.21 -21.73
N ARG A 170 8.80 -5.38 -21.33
CA ARG A 170 8.49 -5.09 -19.93
C ARG A 170 7.15 -5.72 -19.61
N GLU A 171 7.16 -6.77 -18.81
CA GLU A 171 5.95 -7.36 -18.26
C GLU A 171 5.65 -6.66 -16.94
N LEU A 172 4.38 -6.26 -16.76
CA LEU A 172 3.94 -5.68 -15.49
C LEU A 172 3.88 -6.78 -14.44
N GLY A 173 4.16 -6.39 -13.19
CA GLY A 173 4.03 -7.30 -12.06
C GLY A 173 2.57 -7.61 -11.72
N GLU A 174 2.38 -8.59 -10.82
CA GLU A 174 1.05 -8.99 -10.37
C GLU A 174 0.28 -7.80 -9.76
N LYS A 175 0.97 -6.93 -9.02
CA LYS A 175 0.33 -5.82 -8.30
C LYS A 175 -0.22 -4.73 -9.21
N SER A 176 0.06 -4.77 -10.51
CA SER A 176 -0.57 -3.86 -11.48
C SER A 176 -2.05 -4.15 -11.70
N TYR A 177 -2.50 -5.40 -11.48
CA TYR A 177 -3.91 -5.79 -11.63
C TYR A 177 -4.49 -6.43 -10.37
N ASN A 178 -3.65 -7.00 -9.50
CA ASN A 178 -4.01 -7.52 -8.18
C ASN A 178 -3.21 -6.80 -7.08
N PRO A 179 -3.61 -5.58 -6.68
CA PRO A 179 -2.82 -4.71 -5.79
C PRO A 179 -2.58 -5.26 -4.38
N GLY A 180 -3.23 -6.36 -3.99
CA GLY A 180 -3.32 -6.83 -2.62
C GLY A 180 -4.17 -5.89 -1.74
N VAL A 181 -4.35 -6.28 -0.47
CA VAL A 181 -4.98 -5.44 0.54
C VAL A 181 -3.98 -5.23 1.65
N PHE A 182 -3.65 -3.97 1.96
CA PHE A 182 -2.82 -3.63 3.11
C PHE A 182 -3.64 -2.81 4.10
N ARG A 183 -3.51 -3.15 5.37
CA ARG A 183 -4.09 -2.41 6.48
C ARG A 183 -3.01 -2.01 7.47
N LEU A 184 -3.07 -0.77 7.94
CA LEU A 184 -2.16 -0.25 8.95
C LEU A 184 -2.81 -0.33 10.32
N ASP A 185 -2.03 -0.72 11.31
CA ASP A 185 -2.39 -0.65 12.71
C ASP A 185 -1.39 0.17 13.52
N PHE A 186 -1.83 0.60 14.70
CA PHE A 186 -1.08 1.47 15.57
C PHE A 186 -1.34 1.12 17.04
N TRP A 187 -0.25 1.05 17.81
CA TRP A 187 -0.31 0.95 19.26
C TRP A 187 0.53 2.07 19.88
N GLY A 188 -0.07 2.94 20.71
CA GLY A 188 0.65 4.07 21.30
C GLY A 188 -0.27 5.21 21.74
N ASP A 189 0.29 6.41 21.87
CA ASP A 189 -0.42 7.58 22.39
C ASP A 189 -1.39 8.24 21.37
N ARG A 190 -1.03 8.29 20.10
CA ARG A 190 -1.80 8.93 19.03
C ARG A 190 -1.46 8.37 17.65
N ASN A 191 -2.48 7.93 16.93
CA ASN A 191 -2.34 7.50 15.54
C ASN A 191 -2.35 8.71 14.58
N CYS A 192 -1.19 9.07 14.01
CA CYS A 192 -1.05 10.12 12.99
C CYS A 192 -1.00 9.58 11.54
N TYR A 193 -1.22 8.28 11.33
CA TYR A 193 -0.99 7.60 10.06
C TYR A 193 -2.27 7.25 9.29
N GLY A 194 -3.45 7.38 9.90
CA GLY A 194 -4.72 6.88 9.35
C GLY A 194 -5.12 7.42 7.96
N GLY A 195 -4.65 8.60 7.57
CA GLY A 195 -4.93 9.18 6.25
C GLY A 195 -4.13 8.56 5.10
N LEU A 196 -2.98 7.93 5.38
CA LEU A 196 -2.04 7.49 4.34
C LEU A 196 -2.59 6.37 3.46
N PHE A 197 -3.38 5.47 4.05
CA PHE A 197 -3.86 4.24 3.39
C PHE A 197 -5.33 4.32 2.95
N GLN A 198 -5.87 5.53 2.77
CA GLN A 198 -7.18 5.72 2.14
C GLN A 198 -7.17 5.39 0.64
N ARG A 199 -5.98 5.51 0.01
CA ARG A 199 -5.74 5.15 -1.38
C ARG A 199 -5.16 3.72 -1.45
N LYS A 200 -5.31 3.04 -2.58
CA LYS A 200 -4.80 1.66 -2.77
C LYS A 200 -3.28 1.60 -2.97
N LEU A 201 -2.74 2.53 -3.77
CA LEU A 201 -1.33 2.56 -4.15
C LEU A 201 -0.33 2.47 -2.98
N PRO A 202 -0.50 3.23 -1.88
CA PRO A 202 0.44 3.17 -0.75
C PRO A 202 0.54 1.76 -0.18
N GLY A 203 -0.59 1.08 0.01
CA GLY A 203 -0.62 -0.30 0.47
C GLY A 203 0.08 -1.27 -0.48
N SER A 204 -0.15 -1.14 -1.78
CA SER A 204 0.51 -1.98 -2.79
C SER A 204 2.03 -1.79 -2.81
N ILE A 205 2.53 -0.55 -2.62
CA ILE A 205 3.96 -0.28 -2.49
C ILE A 205 4.53 -1.03 -1.27
N MET A 206 3.85 -0.95 -0.13
CA MET A 206 4.29 -1.61 1.11
C MET A 206 4.40 -3.13 0.93
N LEU A 207 3.44 -3.74 0.22
CA LEU A 207 3.45 -5.17 -0.08
C LEU A 207 4.50 -5.54 -1.13
N ALA A 208 4.69 -4.72 -2.17
CA ALA A 208 5.68 -4.97 -3.23
C ALA A 208 7.12 -4.98 -2.67
N ALA A 209 7.44 -3.96 -1.87
CA ALA A 209 8.77 -3.74 -1.32
C ALA A 209 8.99 -4.43 0.04
N TYR A 210 8.19 -5.45 0.39
CA TYR A 210 8.28 -6.09 1.71
C TYR A 210 9.51 -7.00 1.82
N TYR A 211 9.53 -8.09 1.06
CA TYR A 211 10.60 -9.08 1.13
C TYR A 211 11.88 -8.66 0.41
N VAL A 212 11.75 -7.95 -0.71
CA VAL A 212 12.87 -7.57 -1.58
C VAL A 212 12.93 -6.06 -1.70
N PRO A 213 14.08 -5.41 -1.41
CA PRO A 213 14.25 -3.99 -1.69
C PRO A 213 14.18 -3.69 -3.19
N MET A 214 13.36 -2.72 -3.58
CA MET A 214 13.08 -2.39 -4.98
C MET A 214 13.43 -0.94 -5.29
N THR A 215 14.00 -0.67 -6.45
CA THR A 215 14.14 0.67 -7.01
C THR A 215 12.78 1.24 -7.40
N ALA A 216 12.69 2.55 -7.56
CA ALA A 216 11.46 3.18 -8.05
C ALA A 216 11.04 2.68 -9.44
N GLU A 217 11.99 2.36 -10.32
CA GLU A 217 11.69 1.78 -11.64
C GLU A 217 11.11 0.36 -11.52
N GLU A 218 11.71 -0.50 -10.69
CA GLU A 218 11.20 -1.85 -10.42
C GLU A 218 9.77 -1.78 -9.83
N LEU A 219 9.51 -0.86 -8.89
CA LEU A 219 8.17 -0.64 -8.34
C LEU A 219 7.19 -0.09 -9.39
N SER A 220 7.64 0.78 -10.27
CA SER A 220 6.81 1.32 -11.36
C SER A 220 6.32 0.21 -12.29
N VAL A 221 7.20 -0.73 -12.63
CA VAL A 221 6.86 -1.91 -13.43
C VAL A 221 5.97 -2.89 -12.66
N GLU A 222 6.30 -3.19 -11.40
CA GLU A 222 5.50 -4.10 -10.56
C GLU A 222 4.07 -3.62 -10.38
N LEU A 223 3.89 -2.31 -10.16
CA LEU A 223 2.59 -1.70 -9.85
C LEU A 223 1.86 -1.21 -11.11
N GLY A 224 2.52 -1.16 -12.27
CA GLY A 224 1.98 -0.53 -13.48
C GLY A 224 1.67 0.96 -13.33
N VAL A 225 2.38 1.67 -12.44
CA VAL A 225 2.16 3.08 -12.12
C VAL A 225 3.32 3.89 -12.65
N SER A 226 3.05 4.97 -13.39
CA SER A 226 4.11 5.81 -13.94
C SER A 226 4.90 6.53 -12.84
N MET A 227 6.20 6.72 -13.10
CA MET A 227 7.14 7.36 -12.19
C MET A 227 6.69 8.71 -11.62
N PRO A 228 6.05 9.63 -12.38
CA PRO A 228 5.63 10.92 -11.82
C PRO A 228 4.72 10.80 -10.61
N TYR A 229 3.81 9.82 -10.59
CA TYR A 229 2.88 9.61 -9.48
C TYR A 229 3.52 8.74 -8.39
N LEU A 230 4.35 7.76 -8.79
CA LEU A 230 5.01 6.87 -7.86
C LEU A 230 6.06 7.60 -7.01
N GLU A 231 6.87 8.48 -7.60
CA GLU A 231 7.92 9.23 -6.90
C GLU A 231 7.36 10.07 -5.75
N GLU A 232 6.17 10.66 -5.92
CA GLU A 232 5.47 11.42 -4.88
C GLU A 232 5.04 10.49 -3.73
N GLU A 233 4.42 9.35 -4.05
CA GLU A 233 3.97 8.40 -3.03
C GLU A 233 5.13 7.78 -2.24
N LEU A 234 6.23 7.44 -2.92
CA LEU A 234 7.45 6.94 -2.29
C LEU A 234 8.04 7.97 -1.32
N ALA A 235 8.01 9.27 -1.68
CA ALA A 235 8.47 10.34 -0.81
C ALA A 235 7.57 10.49 0.43
N ILE A 236 6.25 10.39 0.27
CA ILE A 236 5.28 10.44 1.38
C ILE A 236 5.57 9.29 2.36
N LEU A 237 5.61 8.05 1.87
CA LEU A 237 5.83 6.86 2.70
C LEU A 237 7.22 6.84 3.37
N ALA A 238 8.26 7.30 2.67
CA ALA A 238 9.60 7.42 3.23
C ALA A 238 9.66 8.51 4.32
N SER A 239 9.03 9.67 4.11
CA SER A 239 8.97 10.74 5.10
C SER A 239 8.14 10.36 6.34
N ALA A 240 7.14 9.48 6.15
CA ALA A 240 6.37 8.87 7.23
C ALA A 240 7.15 7.77 7.99
N GLY A 241 8.35 7.40 7.53
CA GLY A 241 9.18 6.35 8.14
C GLY A 241 8.70 4.92 7.84
N LEU A 242 7.72 4.75 6.96
CA LEU A 242 7.14 3.45 6.61
C LEU A 242 7.95 2.73 5.52
N LEU A 243 8.69 3.48 4.70
CA LEU A 243 9.70 2.95 3.77
C LEU A 243 11.10 3.44 4.16
N GLN A 244 12.08 2.57 4.03
CA GLN A 244 13.50 2.93 4.12
C GLN A 244 14.10 2.94 2.71
N CYS A 245 14.80 4.03 2.35
CA CYS A 245 15.53 4.13 1.09
C CYS A 245 17.03 4.00 1.34
N THR A 246 17.63 2.89 0.92
CA THR A 246 19.08 2.63 1.03
C THR A 246 19.66 2.27 -0.33
N GLY A 247 20.69 2.99 -0.78
CA GLY A 247 21.30 2.73 -2.09
C GLY A 247 20.34 2.93 -3.28
N GLY A 248 19.32 3.78 -3.15
CA GLY A 248 18.30 4.01 -4.18
C GLY A 248 17.22 2.93 -4.27
N LYS A 249 17.20 1.97 -3.33
CA LYS A 249 16.16 0.95 -3.20
C LYS A 249 15.30 1.23 -1.97
N TYR A 250 14.00 1.05 -2.13
CA TYR A 250 12.98 1.17 -1.10
C TYR A 250 12.66 -0.21 -0.54
N GLN A 251 12.56 -0.30 0.78
CA GLN A 251 12.06 -1.47 1.50
C GLN A 251 11.08 -1.04 2.58
N THR A 252 10.02 -1.82 2.77
CA THR A 252 9.07 -1.63 3.86
C THR A 252 9.74 -1.75 5.22
N ASN A 253 9.49 -0.77 6.09
CA ASN A 253 10.17 -0.58 7.37
C ASN A 253 9.29 -0.88 8.60
N LEU A 254 8.25 -1.70 8.41
CA LEU A 254 7.35 -2.13 9.48
C LEU A 254 7.02 -3.61 9.32
N VAL A 255 6.74 -4.29 10.42
CA VAL A 255 6.23 -5.67 10.42
C VAL A 255 4.85 -5.73 9.77
N ILE A 256 4.65 -6.71 8.88
CA ILE A 256 3.34 -7.07 8.34
C ILE A 256 3.00 -8.44 8.91
N LEU A 257 1.90 -8.53 9.65
CA LEU A 257 1.30 -9.78 10.11
C LEU A 257 0.53 -10.37 8.92
N THR A 258 1.24 -11.20 8.14
CA THR A 258 0.71 -11.77 6.90
C THR A 258 -0.28 -12.89 7.17
N ASP A 259 -1.19 -13.15 6.22
CA ASP A 259 -2.09 -14.30 6.28
C ASP A 259 -1.34 -15.64 6.44
N GLU A 260 -0.16 -15.75 5.82
CA GLU A 260 0.72 -16.91 5.95
C GLU A 260 1.24 -17.07 7.39
N TYR A 261 1.73 -15.98 7.99
CA TYR A 261 2.14 -15.95 9.39
C TYR A 261 0.99 -16.34 10.32
N GLU A 262 -0.19 -15.73 10.15
CA GLU A 262 -1.34 -15.97 11.04
C GLU A 262 -1.78 -17.43 11.03
N LYS A 263 -1.84 -18.04 9.84
CA LYS A 263 -2.21 -19.47 9.70
C LYS A 263 -1.23 -20.39 10.39
N GLU A 264 0.07 -20.15 10.22
CA GLU A 264 1.09 -20.95 10.91
C GLU A 264 1.07 -20.72 12.42
N PHE A 265 0.93 -19.47 12.85
CA PHE A 265 0.85 -19.10 14.26
C PHE A 265 -0.33 -19.79 14.97
N VAL A 266 -1.53 -19.75 14.38
CA VAL A 266 -2.72 -20.41 14.94
C VAL A 266 -2.51 -21.92 15.04
N HIS A 267 -1.92 -22.54 14.02
CA HIS A 267 -1.57 -23.96 14.05
C HIS A 267 -0.62 -24.31 15.20
N ASN A 268 0.44 -23.51 15.37
CA ASN A 268 1.50 -23.76 16.34
C ASN A 268 1.11 -23.43 17.80
N THR A 269 0.01 -22.71 18.02
CA THR A 269 -0.43 -22.28 19.36
C THR A 269 -1.73 -22.93 19.85
N ALA A 270 -2.37 -23.76 19.03
CA ALA A 270 -3.62 -24.46 19.40
C ALA A 270 -3.55 -25.18 20.75
N ASP A 271 -2.44 -25.87 21.03
CA ASP A 271 -2.24 -26.61 22.29
C ASP A 271 -2.14 -25.70 23.52
N VAL A 272 -1.62 -24.47 23.35
CA VAL A 272 -1.49 -23.50 24.44
C VAL A 272 -2.87 -23.07 24.93
N TYR A 273 -3.78 -22.77 24.00
CA TYR A 273 -5.17 -22.43 24.33
C TYR A 273 -5.91 -23.62 24.93
N SER A 274 -5.72 -24.82 24.36
CA SER A 274 -6.37 -26.03 24.88
C SER A 274 -5.95 -26.35 26.31
N ALA A 275 -4.69 -26.12 26.67
CA ALA A 275 -4.20 -26.34 28.03
C ALA A 275 -4.79 -25.32 29.04
N ALA A 276 -5.02 -24.08 28.62
CA ALA A 276 -5.52 -23.01 29.49
C ALA A 276 -7.05 -23.00 29.64
N LYS A 277 -7.80 -23.33 28.58
CA LYS A 277 -9.25 -23.09 28.50
C LYS A 277 -10.05 -23.80 29.61
N ASP A 278 -9.68 -25.02 29.97
CA ASP A 278 -10.40 -25.83 30.95
C ASP A 278 -10.15 -25.37 32.37
N GLY A 279 -8.88 -25.19 32.73
CA GLY A 279 -8.47 -24.74 34.04
C GLY A 279 -9.04 -23.36 34.38
N LEU A 280 -9.00 -22.44 33.42
CA LEU A 280 -9.47 -21.06 33.62
C LEU A 280 -11.01 -21.02 33.79
N TYR A 281 -11.76 -21.70 32.93
CA TYR A 281 -13.22 -21.75 33.03
C TYR A 281 -13.68 -22.34 34.37
N GLU A 282 -13.12 -23.49 34.76
CA GLU A 282 -13.50 -24.16 36.00
C GLU A 282 -13.08 -23.37 37.24
N ALA A 283 -11.94 -22.67 37.20
CA ALA A 283 -11.50 -21.79 38.28
C ALA A 283 -12.50 -20.64 38.49
N VAL A 284 -12.93 -19.98 37.42
CA VAL A 284 -13.88 -18.85 37.50
C VAL A 284 -15.29 -19.33 37.88
N LYS A 285 -15.76 -20.45 37.30
CA LYS A 285 -17.08 -21.01 37.61
C LYS A 285 -17.26 -21.33 39.08
N LYS A 286 -16.23 -21.88 39.74
CA LYS A 286 -16.25 -22.18 41.18
C LYS A 286 -16.41 -20.94 42.05
N LEU A 287 -16.11 -19.74 41.54
CA LEU A 287 -16.22 -18.49 42.28
C LEU A 287 -17.63 -17.89 42.24
N LEU A 288 -18.54 -18.37 41.37
CA LEU A 288 -19.90 -17.83 41.23
C LEU A 288 -20.63 -17.66 42.58
N PRO A 289 -20.68 -18.67 43.49
CA PRO A 289 -21.37 -18.50 44.77
C PRO A 289 -20.79 -17.38 45.63
N ARG A 290 -19.45 -17.22 45.64
CA ARG A 290 -18.77 -16.17 46.41
C ARG A 290 -18.99 -14.81 45.77
N VAL A 291 -18.85 -14.69 44.46
CA VAL A 291 -19.06 -13.43 43.72
C VAL A 291 -20.46 -12.89 43.96
N ARG A 292 -21.51 -13.75 43.98
CA ARG A 292 -22.89 -13.33 44.25
C ARG A 292 -23.10 -12.69 45.63
N THR A 293 -22.19 -12.92 46.58
CA THR A 293 -22.24 -12.28 47.91
C THR A 293 -21.70 -10.84 47.91
N LEU A 294 -21.01 -10.43 46.84
CA LEU A 294 -20.50 -9.06 46.69
C LEU A 294 -21.63 -8.07 46.37
N ASP A 295 -21.46 -6.82 46.82
CA ASP A 295 -22.43 -5.75 46.60
C ASP A 295 -22.13 -4.98 45.31
N PHE A 296 -22.63 -5.52 44.18
CA PHE A 296 -22.50 -4.89 42.86
C PHE A 296 -23.78 -5.06 42.03
N ARG A 297 -23.97 -4.16 41.07
CA ARG A 297 -25.08 -4.23 40.12
C ARG A 297 -24.83 -5.40 39.15
N GLY A 298 -25.80 -6.28 38.96
CA GLY A 298 -25.68 -7.46 38.10
C GLY A 298 -25.26 -8.74 38.82
N ARG A 299 -25.14 -8.73 40.16
CA ARG A 299 -24.87 -9.93 40.98
C ARG A 299 -25.94 -11.03 40.85
N ASP A 300 -27.12 -10.67 40.39
CA ASP A 300 -28.31 -11.49 40.20
C ASP A 300 -28.48 -11.98 38.76
N TYR A 301 -27.58 -11.60 37.83
CA TYR A 301 -27.55 -12.16 36.48
C TYR A 301 -27.44 -13.69 36.50
N ASP A 302 -27.91 -14.32 35.43
CA ASP A 302 -27.75 -15.75 35.21
C ASP A 302 -26.27 -16.14 35.15
N ASP A 303 -25.98 -17.41 35.37
CA ASP A 303 -24.61 -17.92 35.40
C ASP A 303 -23.86 -17.64 34.10
N ASN A 304 -24.51 -17.72 32.95
CA ASN A 304 -23.88 -17.51 31.65
C ASN A 304 -23.42 -16.06 31.49
N ARG A 305 -24.28 -15.08 31.78
CA ARG A 305 -23.91 -13.66 31.72
C ARG A 305 -22.85 -13.28 32.75
N LEU A 306 -22.91 -13.84 33.96
CA LEU A 306 -21.84 -13.65 34.97
C LEU A 306 -20.51 -14.26 34.52
N LEU A 307 -20.51 -15.46 33.93
CA LEU A 307 -19.30 -16.10 33.44
C LEU A 307 -18.63 -15.28 32.33
N PHE A 308 -19.39 -14.75 31.37
CA PHE A 308 -18.84 -13.80 30.38
C PHE A 308 -18.12 -12.62 31.04
N ALA A 309 -18.74 -11.98 32.04
CA ALA A 309 -18.14 -10.86 32.74
C ALA A 309 -16.87 -11.26 33.52
N LEU A 310 -16.93 -12.34 34.29
CA LEU A 310 -15.84 -12.77 35.18
C LEU A 310 -14.63 -13.30 34.41
N LEU A 311 -14.86 -14.09 33.36
CA LEU A 311 -13.80 -14.58 32.48
C LEU A 311 -13.12 -13.42 31.78
N ASN A 312 -13.89 -12.46 31.28
CA ASN A 312 -13.34 -11.28 30.61
C ASN A 312 -12.51 -10.39 31.56
N ILE A 313 -12.99 -10.15 32.79
CA ILE A 313 -12.21 -9.42 33.82
C ILE A 313 -10.91 -10.16 34.15
N ALA A 314 -10.96 -11.50 34.29
CA ALA A 314 -9.76 -12.31 34.53
C ALA A 314 -8.77 -12.22 33.36
N LEU A 315 -9.25 -12.20 32.11
CA LEU A 315 -8.41 -12.05 30.91
C LEU A 315 -7.79 -10.65 30.83
N VAL A 316 -8.54 -9.58 31.09
CA VAL A 316 -8.00 -8.21 31.11
C VAL A 316 -6.96 -8.03 32.22
N ASN A 317 -7.21 -8.57 33.41
CA ASN A 317 -6.21 -8.60 34.49
C ASN A 317 -4.99 -9.44 34.11
N GLY A 318 -5.20 -10.56 33.42
CA GLY A 318 -4.13 -11.40 32.89
C GLY A 318 -3.27 -10.67 31.86
N TYR A 319 -3.88 -9.85 31.00
CA TYR A 319 -3.18 -9.00 30.04
C TYR A 319 -2.30 -7.96 30.75
N ALA A 320 -2.85 -7.27 31.77
CA ALA A 320 -2.09 -6.33 32.59
C ALA A 320 -0.88 -7.03 33.25
N LEU A 321 -1.11 -8.20 33.85
CA LEU A 321 -0.06 -8.98 34.51
C LEU A 321 1.01 -9.51 33.54
N ALA A 322 0.62 -9.94 32.34
CA ALA A 322 1.57 -10.36 31.30
C ALA A 322 2.47 -9.19 30.87
N ASN A 323 1.91 -7.98 30.79
CA ASN A 323 2.67 -6.76 30.50
C ASN A 323 3.56 -6.32 31.68
N GLU A 324 3.20 -6.60 32.92
CA GLU A 324 4.09 -6.39 34.07
C GLU A 324 5.27 -7.38 34.06
N LYS A 325 5.00 -8.67 33.81
CA LYS A 325 6.01 -9.73 33.83
C LYS A 325 6.98 -9.68 32.65
N SER A 326 6.47 -9.31 31.48
CA SER A 326 7.26 -9.19 30.24
C SER A 326 6.80 -7.92 29.51
N PRO A 327 7.31 -6.75 29.90
CA PRO A 327 6.88 -5.48 29.36
C PRO A 327 7.25 -5.31 27.88
N LEU A 328 6.52 -4.41 27.23
CA LEU A 328 6.92 -3.87 25.93
C LEU A 328 8.20 -3.03 26.09
N GLY A 329 8.93 -2.84 25.01
CA GLY A 329 10.00 -1.85 24.92
C GLY A 329 9.50 -0.41 25.15
N ALA A 330 10.43 0.53 25.20
CA ALA A 330 10.06 1.94 25.21
C ALA A 330 9.36 2.31 23.89
N PRO A 331 8.22 3.03 23.91
CA PRO A 331 7.52 3.44 22.69
C PRO A 331 8.44 4.20 21.73
N ASN A 332 8.37 3.89 20.44
CA ASN A 332 9.21 4.56 19.43
C ASN A 332 8.67 5.95 19.13
N ARG A 333 9.56 6.93 18.95
CA ARG A 333 9.17 8.23 18.41
C ARG A 333 8.88 8.10 16.92
N LEU A 334 7.63 8.34 16.53
CA LEU A 334 7.18 8.14 15.15
C LEU A 334 7.40 9.38 14.29
N ALA A 335 7.63 9.19 12.99
CA ALA A 335 8.01 10.26 12.08
C ALA A 335 6.89 11.29 11.87
N LEU A 336 5.63 10.86 11.84
CA LEU A 336 4.46 11.75 11.74
C LEU A 336 3.98 12.28 13.12
N GLY A 337 4.73 12.01 14.18
CA GLY A 337 4.40 12.38 15.55
C GLY A 337 3.70 11.28 16.34
N GLY A 338 3.65 11.46 17.65
CA GLY A 338 3.24 10.43 18.61
C GLY A 338 4.39 9.47 18.97
N ASN A 339 4.12 8.62 19.95
CA ASN A 339 5.01 7.57 20.42
C ASN A 339 4.27 6.23 20.42
N GLY A 340 4.89 5.20 19.86
CA GLY A 340 4.26 3.89 19.75
C GLY A 340 4.93 2.94 18.76
N TRP A 341 4.13 2.03 18.23
CA TRP A 341 4.48 1.05 17.23
C TRP A 341 3.48 1.14 16.07
N VAL A 342 3.99 0.96 14.86
CA VAL A 342 3.19 0.91 13.63
C VAL A 342 3.51 -0.42 12.97
N PHE A 343 2.48 -1.13 12.56
CA PHE A 343 2.59 -2.42 11.89
C PHE A 343 1.42 -2.56 10.92
N GLY A 344 1.36 -3.64 10.16
CA GLY A 344 0.29 -3.83 9.19
C GLY A 344 -0.15 -5.26 9.01
N TYR A 345 -1.13 -5.44 8.15
CA TYR A 345 -1.73 -6.72 7.77
C TYR A 345 -1.95 -6.75 6.27
N ASP A 346 -1.87 -7.94 5.66
CA ASP A 346 -2.15 -8.15 4.23
C ASP A 346 -3.51 -8.84 3.95
N ASN A 347 -4.32 -9.03 5.00
CA ASN A 347 -5.49 -9.89 5.00
C ASN A 347 -6.82 -9.15 5.23
N ASP A 348 -6.84 -7.82 5.10
CA ASP A 348 -8.03 -6.98 5.35
C ASP A 348 -8.67 -7.18 6.73
N TYR A 349 -7.85 -7.42 7.75
CA TYR A 349 -8.31 -7.75 9.10
C TYR A 349 -9.15 -9.04 9.17
N ALA A 350 -9.06 -9.93 8.17
CA ALA A 350 -9.82 -11.18 8.15
C ALA A 350 -9.57 -12.01 9.41
N ASN A 351 -8.33 -12.01 9.90
CA ASN A 351 -7.87 -12.75 11.06
C ASN A 351 -7.99 -11.97 12.37
N HIS A 352 -8.59 -10.77 12.39
CA HIS A 352 -8.84 -10.06 13.65
C HIS A 352 -9.96 -10.71 14.43
N HIS A 353 -9.82 -10.78 15.75
CA HIS A 353 -10.84 -11.33 16.63
C HIS A 353 -11.63 -10.26 17.42
N TYR A 354 -11.34 -8.98 17.19
CA TYR A 354 -11.99 -7.85 17.86
C TYR A 354 -12.65 -6.89 16.88
N ASN A 355 -13.83 -6.41 17.24
CA ASN A 355 -14.46 -5.23 16.66
C ASN A 355 -14.01 -3.94 17.35
N GLY A 356 -13.41 -4.02 18.54
CA GLY A 356 -12.86 -2.89 19.29
C GLY A 356 -12.60 -3.24 20.76
N VAL A 357 -11.48 -2.75 21.29
CA VAL A 357 -11.06 -2.98 22.68
C VAL A 357 -10.97 -1.64 23.40
N THR A 358 -11.50 -1.58 24.62
CA THR A 358 -11.42 -0.43 25.52
C THR A 358 -11.13 -0.95 26.91
N LEU A 359 -9.86 -1.01 27.31
CA LEU A 359 -9.44 -1.62 28.58
C LEU A 359 -9.78 -0.77 29.81
N GLU A 360 -9.60 0.55 29.72
CA GLU A 360 -9.95 1.46 30.81
C GLU A 360 -10.23 2.86 30.25
N ALA A 361 -11.50 3.22 30.12
CA ALA A 361 -11.93 4.54 29.68
C ALA A 361 -12.50 5.34 30.86
N ARG A 362 -11.75 6.35 31.31
CA ARG A 362 -12.13 7.26 32.42
C ARG A 362 -12.87 8.48 31.90
N ASN A 363 -13.86 8.95 32.66
CA ASN A 363 -14.45 10.26 32.44
C ASN A 363 -13.51 11.40 32.83
N ARG A 364 -13.85 12.62 32.43
CA ARG A 364 -13.07 13.84 32.74
C ARG A 364 -12.94 14.11 34.24
N ALA A 365 -13.96 13.78 35.03
CA ALA A 365 -13.92 13.93 36.47
C ALA A 365 -12.95 12.94 37.16
N GLY A 366 -12.57 11.86 36.46
CA GLY A 366 -11.70 10.81 37.00
C GLY A 366 -12.36 9.95 38.07
N ASP A 367 -13.69 10.06 38.25
CA ASP A 367 -14.43 9.40 39.33
C ASP A 367 -15.19 8.14 38.86
N ALA A 368 -15.19 7.83 37.57
CA ALA A 368 -15.66 6.56 37.04
C ALA A 368 -14.89 6.15 35.79
N TYR A 369 -14.88 4.84 35.55
CA TYR A 369 -14.40 4.27 34.29
C TYR A 369 -15.21 3.04 33.90
N PHE A 370 -15.10 2.65 32.64
CA PHE A 370 -15.60 1.38 32.14
C PHE A 370 -14.55 0.68 31.28
N SER A 371 -14.74 -0.62 31.11
CA SER A 371 -14.03 -1.46 30.15
C SER A 371 -15.04 -2.10 29.20
N SER A 372 -14.65 -2.31 27.95
CA SER A 372 -15.47 -2.93 26.91
C SER A 372 -14.60 -3.64 25.87
N GLU A 373 -14.71 -4.97 25.83
CA GLU A 373 -13.97 -5.84 24.92
C GLU A 373 -14.97 -6.44 23.91
N ASN A 374 -15.02 -5.85 22.72
CA ASN A 374 -15.97 -6.26 21.69
C ASN A 374 -15.36 -7.36 20.82
N TYR A 375 -15.35 -8.59 21.32
CA TYR A 375 -14.97 -9.76 20.53
C TYR A 375 -15.90 -9.92 19.31
N ARG A 376 -15.37 -10.36 18.17
CA ARG A 376 -16.19 -10.65 16.98
C ARG A 376 -17.21 -11.75 17.25
N ALA A 377 -16.85 -12.72 18.09
CA ALA A 377 -17.73 -13.81 18.51
C ALA A 377 -19.02 -13.35 19.21
N ILE A 378 -19.00 -12.16 19.84
CA ILE A 378 -20.18 -11.59 20.54
C ILE A 378 -20.82 -10.42 19.78
N ALA A 379 -20.43 -10.17 18.53
CA ALA A 379 -20.86 -8.99 17.78
C ALA A 379 -22.39 -8.84 17.66
N ALA A 380 -23.12 -9.96 17.59
CA ALA A 380 -24.58 -9.96 17.55
C ALA A 380 -25.22 -9.50 18.87
N CYS A 381 -24.57 -9.74 20.01
CA CYS A 381 -25.06 -9.40 21.35
C CYS A 381 -24.72 -7.95 21.71
N GLN A 382 -23.57 -7.45 21.23
CA GLN A 382 -23.06 -6.11 21.52
C GLN A 382 -22.59 -5.42 20.23
N PRO A 383 -23.53 -4.92 19.40
CA PRO A 383 -23.18 -4.22 18.18
C PRO A 383 -22.44 -2.92 18.52
N ARG A 384 -21.20 -2.80 18.02
CA ARG A 384 -20.41 -1.57 18.13
C ARG A 384 -21.05 -0.51 17.24
N ALA A 385 -21.69 0.49 17.83
CA ALA A 385 -22.11 1.67 17.07
C ALA A 385 -20.90 2.61 16.87
N CYS A 386 -20.93 3.41 15.80
CA CYS A 386 -20.00 4.51 15.64
C CYS A 386 -20.40 5.62 16.63
N PHE A 387 -19.65 5.77 17.71
CA PHE A 387 -19.86 6.82 18.70
C PHE A 387 -18.70 7.82 18.65
N ASP A 388 -18.99 9.08 18.97
CA ASP A 388 -17.94 9.95 19.49
C ASP A 388 -17.47 9.35 20.82
N PHE A 389 -16.23 8.86 20.85
CA PHE A 389 -15.71 8.07 21.97
C PHE A 389 -15.66 8.88 23.27
N ALA A 390 -15.35 10.18 23.17
CA ALA A 390 -15.33 11.07 24.32
C ALA A 390 -16.74 11.23 24.93
N SER A 391 -17.74 11.56 24.10
CA SER A 391 -19.13 11.67 24.56
C SER A 391 -19.67 10.34 25.10
N MET A 392 -19.35 9.22 24.45
CA MET A 392 -19.74 7.87 24.92
C MET A 392 -19.18 7.59 26.32
N THR A 393 -17.91 7.95 26.54
CA THR A 393 -17.24 7.73 27.82
C THR A 393 -17.92 8.52 28.94
N GLU A 394 -18.26 9.79 28.71
CA GLU A 394 -18.97 10.61 29.71
C GLU A 394 -20.37 10.02 30.03
N VAL A 395 -21.16 9.70 29.00
CA VAL A 395 -22.54 9.19 29.20
C VAL A 395 -22.54 7.83 29.92
N LEU A 396 -21.63 6.92 29.56
CA LEU A 396 -21.51 5.63 30.26
C LEU A 396 -21.05 5.82 31.71
N CYS A 397 -20.10 6.71 31.97
CA CYS A 397 -19.63 6.99 33.33
C CYS A 397 -20.70 7.67 34.20
N ASP A 398 -21.52 8.54 33.61
CA ASP A 398 -22.65 9.14 34.32
C ASP A 398 -23.73 8.10 34.65
N ALA A 399 -24.02 7.18 33.74
CA ALA A 399 -24.91 6.04 34.01
C ALA A 399 -24.33 5.08 35.05
N ILE A 400 -23.00 4.87 35.05
CA ILE A 400 -22.29 4.13 36.10
C ILE A 400 -22.52 4.81 37.45
N TRP A 401 -22.45 6.14 37.52
CA TRP A 401 -22.74 6.91 38.74
C TRP A 401 -24.22 7.11 39.06
N GLU A 402 -25.13 6.66 38.19
CA GLU A 402 -26.59 6.91 38.29
C GLU A 402 -26.93 8.41 38.37
N ARG A 403 -26.14 9.25 37.68
CA ARG A 403 -26.42 10.68 37.56
C ARG A 403 -27.63 10.92 36.65
N ALA A 404 -28.25 12.09 36.82
CA ALA A 404 -29.28 12.52 35.88
C ALA A 404 -28.65 12.73 34.50
N ALA A 405 -29.04 11.93 33.52
CA ALA A 405 -28.64 12.10 32.14
C ALA A 405 -29.59 13.07 31.42
N ASP A 406 -29.06 13.92 30.55
CA ASP A 406 -29.86 14.70 29.59
C ASP A 406 -30.50 13.72 28.59
N ASP A 407 -31.82 13.63 28.59
CA ASP A 407 -32.60 12.60 27.90
C ASP A 407 -32.71 12.80 26.37
N GLY A 408 -32.20 13.92 25.85
CA GLY A 408 -32.24 14.29 24.43
C GLY A 408 -30.95 14.09 23.62
N GLY A 409 -29.84 13.69 24.24
CA GLY A 409 -28.55 13.56 23.55
C GLY A 409 -28.48 12.36 22.59
N GLU A 410 -28.00 12.58 21.36
CA GLU A 410 -27.86 11.53 20.32
C GLU A 410 -27.07 10.30 20.82
N THR A 411 -25.96 10.53 21.54
CA THR A 411 -25.13 9.46 22.13
C THR A 411 -25.92 8.62 23.13
N LEU A 412 -26.72 9.24 24.00
CA LEU A 412 -27.54 8.52 24.98
C LEU A 412 -28.60 7.64 24.29
N LEU A 413 -29.29 8.19 23.29
CA LEU A 413 -30.32 7.45 22.53
C LEU A 413 -29.72 6.22 21.86
N ARG A 414 -28.56 6.36 21.21
CA ARG A 414 -27.85 5.22 20.59
C ARG A 414 -27.39 4.17 21.62
N LEU A 415 -26.96 4.60 22.81
CA LEU A 415 -26.57 3.70 23.90
C LEU A 415 -27.77 2.97 24.55
N LEU A 416 -28.97 3.54 24.47
CA LEU A 416 -30.22 2.85 24.83
C LEU A 416 -30.63 1.85 23.73
N GLU A 417 -30.56 2.25 22.46
CA GLU A 417 -30.91 1.40 21.31
C GLU A 417 -29.99 0.18 21.16
N ASN A 418 -28.71 0.31 21.50
CA ASN A 418 -27.76 -0.80 21.46
C ASN A 418 -27.78 -1.67 22.73
N GLY A 419 -28.56 -1.26 23.74
CA GLY A 419 -28.76 -2.02 24.98
C GLY A 419 -27.64 -1.88 26.02
N LEU A 420 -26.62 -1.05 25.81
CA LEU A 420 -25.59 -0.77 26.83
C LEU A 420 -26.17 -0.03 28.05
N LEU A 421 -27.21 0.77 27.82
CA LEU A 421 -27.98 1.45 28.85
C LEU A 421 -29.44 0.97 28.82
N CYS A 422 -30.11 1.07 29.96
CA CYS A 422 -31.54 0.76 30.10
C CYS A 422 -32.26 1.84 30.92
N ARG A 423 -33.59 1.86 30.84
CA ARG A 423 -34.44 2.73 31.66
C ARG A 423 -35.02 1.91 32.81
N GLU A 424 -34.66 2.26 34.05
CA GLU A 424 -35.15 1.64 35.27
C GLU A 424 -35.76 2.70 36.19
N GLY A 425 -37.03 2.54 36.54
CA GLY A 425 -37.71 3.49 37.44
C GLY A 425 -37.70 4.95 36.97
N GLY A 426 -37.66 5.18 35.65
CA GLY A 426 -37.58 6.52 35.05
C GLY A 426 -36.17 7.11 34.99
N ARG A 427 -35.13 6.37 35.39
CA ARG A 427 -33.72 6.80 35.32
C ARG A 427 -32.94 5.99 34.29
N ILE A 428 -31.87 6.58 33.77
CA ILE A 428 -30.89 5.88 32.94
C ILE A 428 -29.97 5.07 33.84
N ALA A 429 -29.78 3.79 33.53
CA ALA A 429 -28.90 2.89 34.27
C ALA A 429 -28.02 2.07 33.30
N ALA A 430 -26.85 1.67 33.77
CA ALA A 430 -25.96 0.77 33.03
C ALA A 430 -26.59 -0.64 32.90
N ASN A 431 -26.61 -1.22 31.71
CA ASN A 431 -27.05 -2.61 31.51
C ASN A 431 -25.86 -3.58 31.48
N PHE A 432 -24.93 -3.40 32.43
CA PHE A 432 -23.75 -4.24 32.60
C PHE A 432 -23.30 -4.17 34.07
N PRO A 433 -22.40 -5.06 34.51
CA PRO A 433 -21.92 -5.05 35.89
C PRO A 433 -21.28 -3.72 36.29
N VAL A 434 -21.72 -3.17 37.43
CA VAL A 434 -21.15 -1.93 38.00
C VAL A 434 -20.70 -2.17 39.43
N PHE A 435 -19.44 -1.86 39.70
CA PHE A 435 -18.77 -2.08 40.97
C PHE A 435 -18.39 -0.77 41.65
N ARG A 436 -18.32 -0.76 42.99
CA ARG A 436 -17.52 0.23 43.72
C ARG A 436 -16.06 -0.19 43.70
N ALA A 437 -15.12 0.75 43.68
CA ALA A 437 -13.68 0.45 43.63
C ALA A 437 -13.21 -0.60 44.65
N ALA A 438 -13.67 -0.52 45.91
CA ALA A 438 -13.32 -1.51 46.94
C ALA A 438 -13.85 -2.93 46.62
N VAL A 439 -15.07 -3.03 46.12
CA VAL A 439 -15.70 -4.31 45.73
C VAL A 439 -15.02 -4.88 44.49
N PHE A 440 -14.66 -4.03 43.52
CA PHE A 440 -13.90 -4.44 42.35
C PHE A 440 -12.51 -4.96 42.74
N GLY A 441 -11.84 -4.32 43.71
CA GLY A 441 -10.57 -4.80 44.26
C GLY A 441 -10.70 -6.18 44.94
N GLU A 442 -11.77 -6.42 45.70
CA GLU A 442 -12.06 -7.76 46.25
C GLU A 442 -12.28 -8.78 45.12
N LEU A 443 -13.06 -8.42 44.09
CA LEU A 443 -13.28 -9.28 42.93
C LEU A 443 -11.98 -9.62 42.19
N CYS A 444 -11.11 -8.64 41.93
CA CYS A 444 -9.81 -8.86 41.31
C CYS A 444 -8.92 -9.78 42.16
N THR A 445 -8.99 -9.67 43.49
CA THR A 445 -8.28 -10.57 44.41
C THR A 445 -8.81 -12.01 44.28
N LEU A 446 -10.13 -12.19 44.20
CA LEU A 446 -10.74 -13.51 43.97
C LEU A 446 -10.35 -14.11 42.61
N LEU A 447 -10.28 -13.28 41.57
CA LEU A 447 -9.93 -13.69 40.21
C LEU A 447 -8.42 -13.81 39.97
N ALA A 448 -7.56 -13.39 40.91
CA ALA A 448 -6.12 -13.37 40.73
C ALA A 448 -5.52 -14.73 40.27
N PRO A 449 -5.93 -15.90 40.81
CA PRO A 449 -5.43 -17.19 40.31
C PRO A 449 -5.83 -17.50 38.86
N ALA A 450 -6.98 -16.99 38.39
CA ALA A 450 -7.41 -17.13 37.00
C ALA A 450 -6.67 -16.13 36.09
N ALA A 451 -6.44 -14.90 36.58
CA ALA A 451 -5.62 -13.89 35.88
C ALA A 451 -4.17 -14.35 35.71
N GLU A 452 -3.60 -15.04 36.70
CA GLU A 452 -2.28 -15.68 36.62
C GLU A 452 -2.20 -16.74 35.51
N GLN A 453 -3.24 -17.58 35.39
CA GLN A 453 -3.35 -18.56 34.30
C GLN A 453 -3.50 -17.88 32.93
N ALA A 454 -4.34 -16.83 32.84
CA ALA A 454 -4.48 -16.04 31.63
C ALA A 454 -3.15 -15.40 31.22
N ALA A 455 -2.42 -14.80 32.17
CA ALA A 455 -1.11 -14.19 31.92
C ALA A 455 -0.09 -15.23 31.44
N ALA A 456 -0.06 -16.42 32.05
CA ALA A 456 0.82 -17.51 31.61
C ALA A 456 0.51 -17.95 30.17
N CYS A 457 -0.78 -18.07 29.81
CA CYS A 457 -1.20 -18.33 28.43
C CYS A 457 -0.73 -17.23 27.48
N MET A 458 -0.99 -15.96 27.81
CA MET A 458 -0.62 -14.81 27.00
C MET A 458 0.90 -14.69 26.79
N LEU A 459 1.70 -14.97 27.83
CA LEU A 459 3.16 -15.00 27.74
C LEU A 459 3.61 -16.10 26.76
N ALA A 460 3.14 -17.34 26.97
CA ALA A 460 3.49 -18.48 26.11
C ALA A 460 3.10 -18.24 24.64
N VAL A 461 1.91 -17.66 24.40
CA VAL A 461 1.43 -17.27 23.08
C VAL A 461 2.32 -16.19 22.46
N SER A 462 2.64 -15.11 23.19
CA SER A 462 3.49 -14.05 22.65
C SER A 462 4.93 -14.52 22.37
N ASP A 463 5.46 -15.45 23.16
CA ASP A 463 6.79 -16.04 22.94
C ASP A 463 6.80 -17.00 21.75
N ALA A 464 5.69 -17.71 21.49
CA ALA A 464 5.51 -18.50 20.27
C ALA A 464 5.36 -17.59 19.04
N ALA A 465 4.52 -16.56 19.13
CA ALA A 465 4.32 -15.57 18.07
C ALA A 465 5.64 -14.91 17.66
N GLU A 466 6.47 -14.47 18.62
CA GLU A 466 7.75 -13.83 18.30
C GLU A 466 8.68 -14.77 17.51
N ARG A 467 8.71 -16.06 17.86
CA ARG A 467 9.51 -17.07 17.16
C ARG A 467 9.05 -17.26 15.72
N VAL A 468 7.74 -17.51 15.52
CA VAL A 468 7.15 -17.68 14.18
C VAL A 468 7.35 -16.40 13.36
N LEU A 469 7.01 -15.24 13.92
CA LEU A 469 7.12 -13.96 13.23
C LEU A 469 8.55 -13.67 12.73
N LYS A 470 9.57 -14.03 13.50
CA LYS A 470 10.99 -13.89 13.10
C LYS A 470 11.39 -14.74 11.89
N GLU A 471 10.61 -15.76 11.53
CA GLU A 471 10.81 -16.59 10.35
C GLU A 471 10.12 -15.98 9.12
N HIS A 472 9.03 -15.26 9.34
CA HIS A 472 8.18 -14.66 8.30
C HIS A 472 8.56 -13.24 7.89
N VAL A 473 9.27 -12.48 8.74
CA VAL A 473 9.63 -11.08 8.42
C VAL A 473 11.01 -10.92 7.78
N PRO A 474 11.21 -9.88 6.94
CA PRO A 474 12.53 -9.46 6.48
C PRO A 474 13.54 -9.27 7.63
N ALA A 475 14.81 -9.59 7.36
CA ALA A 475 15.88 -9.58 8.38
C ALA A 475 16.01 -8.23 9.13
N ALA A 476 15.82 -7.11 8.42
CA ALA A 476 15.88 -5.77 8.99
C ALA A 476 14.79 -5.49 10.04
N LEU A 477 13.68 -6.23 10.00
CA LEU A 477 12.51 -6.03 10.86
C LEU A 477 12.47 -6.96 12.07
N LYS A 478 13.39 -7.94 12.16
CA LYS A 478 13.40 -8.95 13.25
C LYS A 478 13.49 -8.36 14.66
N ALA A 479 14.07 -7.17 14.80
CA ALA A 479 14.15 -6.46 16.08
C ALA A 479 12.79 -5.91 16.54
N GLN A 480 11.83 -5.69 15.63
CA GLN A 480 10.49 -5.21 15.95
C GLN A 480 9.54 -6.34 16.39
N CYS A 481 9.84 -7.60 16.02
CA CYS A 481 8.95 -8.74 16.23
C CYS A 481 8.51 -8.94 17.68
N GLY A 482 9.40 -8.74 18.66
CA GLY A 482 9.08 -9.02 20.06
C GLY A 482 7.93 -8.15 20.59
N ASP A 483 8.00 -6.84 20.38
CA ASP A 483 6.92 -5.94 20.83
C ASP A 483 5.64 -6.14 20.02
N ILE A 484 5.74 -6.31 18.69
CA ILE A 484 4.56 -6.56 17.85
C ILE A 484 3.86 -7.87 18.23
N ALA A 485 4.63 -8.93 18.49
CA ALA A 485 4.10 -10.20 18.95
C ALA A 485 3.33 -10.08 20.27
N LYS A 486 3.85 -9.27 21.22
CA LYS A 486 3.18 -8.99 22.49
C LYS A 486 1.92 -8.14 22.32
N ILE A 487 1.98 -7.09 21.50
CA ILE A 487 0.87 -6.16 21.27
C ILE A 487 -0.33 -6.90 20.65
N HIS A 488 -0.08 -7.64 19.58
CA HIS A 488 -1.15 -8.30 18.82
C HIS A 488 -1.65 -9.56 19.55
N ASN A 489 -0.75 -10.51 19.83
CA ASN A 489 -1.17 -11.87 20.17
C ASN A 489 -1.58 -12.06 21.65
N ARG A 490 -1.19 -11.16 22.56
CA ARG A 490 -1.63 -11.26 23.97
C ARG A 490 -3.11 -10.92 24.13
N LEU A 491 -3.59 -9.90 23.43
CA LEU A 491 -5.02 -9.59 23.42
C LEU A 491 -5.78 -10.70 22.69
N ASP A 492 -5.32 -11.13 21.52
CA ASP A 492 -6.00 -12.20 20.77
C ASP A 492 -6.12 -13.51 21.54
N ALA A 493 -5.20 -13.82 22.46
CA ALA A 493 -5.36 -14.98 23.34
C ALA A 493 -6.67 -14.96 24.15
N ALA A 494 -7.13 -13.78 24.59
CA ALA A 494 -8.42 -13.65 25.25
C ALA A 494 -9.58 -13.97 24.30
N ALA A 495 -9.46 -13.58 23.03
CA ALA A 495 -10.48 -13.87 22.02
C ALA A 495 -10.54 -15.35 21.65
N PHE A 496 -9.40 -16.00 21.42
CA PHE A 496 -9.33 -17.45 21.17
C PHE A 496 -9.96 -18.25 22.31
N LEU A 497 -9.69 -17.86 23.58
CA LEU A 497 -10.31 -18.52 24.74
C LEU A 497 -11.83 -18.31 24.79
N MET A 498 -12.31 -17.08 24.52
CA MET A 498 -13.74 -16.78 24.44
C MET A 498 -14.44 -17.59 23.33
N GLU A 499 -13.86 -17.62 22.14
CA GLU A 499 -14.35 -18.39 21.01
C GLU A 499 -14.38 -19.89 21.32
N ALA A 500 -13.34 -20.41 21.97
CA ALA A 500 -13.29 -21.82 22.38
C ALA A 500 -14.40 -22.17 23.39
N TRP A 501 -14.65 -21.34 24.41
CA TRP A 501 -15.73 -21.60 25.36
C TRP A 501 -17.12 -21.50 24.74
N ILE A 502 -17.31 -20.63 23.74
CA ILE A 502 -18.56 -20.55 22.98
C ILE A 502 -18.73 -21.80 22.11
N ALA A 503 -17.68 -22.20 21.37
CA ALA A 503 -17.70 -23.37 20.50
C ALA A 503 -17.96 -24.68 21.27
N ASP A 504 -17.40 -24.81 22.48
CA ASP A 504 -17.62 -25.95 23.37
C ASP A 504 -18.98 -25.93 24.10
N GLY A 505 -19.80 -24.89 23.91
CA GLY A 505 -21.10 -24.74 24.57
C GLY A 505 -21.04 -24.38 26.06
N ARG A 506 -19.88 -23.99 26.57
CA ARG A 506 -19.69 -23.55 27.96
C ARG A 506 -20.16 -22.12 28.22
N LEU A 507 -20.12 -21.31 27.17
CA LEU A 507 -20.75 -20.00 27.08
C LEU A 507 -21.77 -20.02 25.96
N THR A 508 -22.95 -19.49 26.20
CA THR A 508 -24.05 -19.43 25.23
C THR A 508 -24.33 -17.99 24.85
N LEU A 509 -24.35 -17.68 23.55
CA LEU A 509 -24.70 -16.35 23.08
C LEU A 509 -26.21 -16.10 23.32
N PRO A 510 -26.59 -15.03 24.04
CA PRO A 510 -27.99 -14.66 24.22
C PRO A 510 -28.66 -14.32 22.88
N SER A 511 -29.94 -14.69 22.74
CA SER A 511 -30.76 -14.33 21.57
C SER A 511 -31.13 -12.84 21.52
N GLU A 512 -31.16 -12.19 22.68
CA GLU A 512 -31.43 -10.75 22.83
C GLU A 512 -30.12 -9.96 22.93
N LYS A 513 -30.18 -8.67 22.55
CA LYS A 513 -29.04 -7.74 22.69
C LYS A 513 -28.70 -7.56 24.16
N THR A 514 -27.71 -8.32 24.61
CA THR A 514 -27.24 -8.34 26.00
C THR A 514 -25.79 -7.90 26.00
N PRO A 515 -25.44 -6.79 26.67
CA PRO A 515 -24.04 -6.41 26.84
C PRO A 515 -23.26 -7.51 27.55
N LEU A 516 -22.16 -7.94 26.90
CA LEU A 516 -21.24 -8.95 27.38
C LEU A 516 -19.84 -8.37 27.33
N CYS A 517 -18.97 -8.78 28.26
CA CYS A 517 -17.59 -8.30 28.28
C CYS A 517 -17.51 -6.76 28.40
N VAL A 518 -18.39 -6.18 29.24
CA VAL A 518 -18.39 -4.76 29.62
C VAL A 518 -18.57 -4.69 31.12
N TRP A 519 -17.84 -3.81 31.80
CA TRP A 519 -18.09 -3.49 33.20
C TRP A 519 -17.73 -2.04 33.52
N GLY A 520 -18.30 -1.51 34.60
CA GLY A 520 -18.03 -0.17 35.10
C GLY A 520 -17.56 -0.16 36.54
N VAL A 521 -16.74 0.82 36.90
CA VAL A 521 -16.25 1.01 38.27
C VAL A 521 -16.46 2.46 38.71
N ARG A 522 -17.11 2.64 39.86
CA ARG A 522 -17.20 3.91 40.59
C ARG A 522 -15.95 4.07 41.45
N MET A 523 -15.19 5.11 41.19
CA MET A 523 -14.04 5.51 41.99
C MET A 523 -14.50 6.40 43.13
N GLN A 524 -13.75 6.48 44.23
CA GLN A 524 -13.99 7.58 45.18
C GLN A 524 -13.48 8.89 44.55
N PRO A 525 -14.17 10.03 44.74
CA PRO A 525 -13.61 11.32 44.34
C PRO A 525 -12.25 11.50 45.02
N VAL A 526 -11.22 11.86 44.24
CA VAL A 526 -9.87 12.17 44.76
C VAL A 526 -9.92 13.39 45.67
#